data_AF-A0A7C7LRI4-F1
#
_entry.id   AF-A0A7C7LRI4-F1
#
_cell.length_a   1.000
_cell.length_b   1.000
_cell.length_c   1.000
_cell.angle_alpha   90.00
_cell.angle_beta   90.00
_cell.angle_gamma   90.00
#
_symmetry.space_group_name_H-M   'P 1'
#
loop_
_entity.id
_entity.type
_entity.pdbx_description
1 polymer ?
#
loop_
_entity_poly.entity_id
_entity_poly.type
_entity_poly.pdbx_seq_one_letter_code
_entity_poly.pdbx_strand_id
1 'polypeptide(L)'
;MIQISQIDMVWILTCSCLVLFMQAGFSCLEAGQIRAKNTINVVIKNTVDFAISVIGFGIIGFSVMFGESLSGVIGEPFSLSTTEAPHI
;
A
#
# COMPACT_ATOMS: atom_id res chain seq x y z
N MET A 1 -24.01 -9.67 8.06
CA MET A 1 -23.28 -8.62 8.78
C MET A 1 -22.16 -9.30 9.56
N ILE A 2 -20.98 -9.40 8.96
CA ILE A 2 -19.82 -10.02 9.61
C ILE A 2 -19.39 -9.07 10.74
N GLN A 3 -19.49 -9.54 11.97
CA GLN A 3 -18.97 -8.83 13.13
C GLN A 3 -17.44 -8.98 13.09
N ILE A 4 -16.72 -7.93 12.68
CA ILE A 4 -15.27 -7.89 12.80
C ILE A 4 -14.97 -7.90 14.29
N SER A 5 -14.43 -9.01 14.78
CA SER A 5 -14.05 -9.12 16.17
C SER A 5 -12.81 -8.28 16.42
N GLN A 6 -12.60 -7.82 17.66
CA GLN A 6 -11.42 -7.00 18.01
C GLN A 6 -10.10 -7.74 17.68
N ILE A 7 -10.11 -9.08 17.73
CA ILE A 7 -8.96 -9.91 17.35
C ILE A 7 -8.67 -9.86 15.85
N ASP A 8 -9.70 -9.76 15.00
CA ASP A 8 -9.53 -9.63 13.54
C ASP A 8 -8.90 -8.29 13.16
N MET A 9 -9.28 -7.20 13.83
CA MET A 9 -8.64 -5.89 13.62
C MET A 9 -7.17 -5.91 14.01
N VAL A 10 -6.83 -6.50 15.16
CA VAL A 10 -5.44 -6.62 15.61
C VAL A 10 -4.63 -7.47 14.65
N TRP A 11 -5.22 -8.55 14.13
CA TRP A 11 -4.59 -9.41 13.14
C TRP A 11 -4.29 -8.65 11.84
N ILE A 12 -5.28 -7.94 11.26
CA ILE A 12 -5.11 -7.16 10.02
C ILE A 12 -4.06 -6.06 10.20
N LEU A 13 -4.04 -5.37 11.35
CA LEU A 13 -3.03 -4.36 11.64
C LEU A 13 -1.63 -4.98 11.72
N THR A 14 -1.50 -6.12 12.38
CA THR A 14 -0.22 -6.86 12.47
C THR A 14 0.26 -7.31 11.10
N CYS A 15 -0.62 -7.90 10.28
CA CYS A 15 -0.31 -8.26 8.90
C CYS A 15 0.12 -7.06 8.07
N SER A 16 -0.55 -5.92 8.23
CA SER A 16 -0.19 -4.68 7.53
C SER A 16 1.21 -4.19 7.92
N CYS A 17 1.58 -4.26 9.21
CA CYS A 17 2.93 -3.94 9.67
C CYS A 17 4.00 -4.87 9.07
N LEU A 18 3.71 -6.17 8.93
CA LEU A 18 4.63 -7.13 8.30
C LEU A 18 4.84 -6.81 6.81
N VAL A 19 3.78 -6.41 6.10
CA VAL A 19 3.87 -5.99 4.69
C VAL A 19 4.70 -4.71 4.55
N LEU A 20 4.55 -3.73 5.44
CA LEU A 20 5.42 -2.55 5.44
C LEU A 20 6.90 -2.91 5.62
N PHE A 21 7.20 -3.96 6.40
CA PHE A 21 8.56 -4.46 6.58
C PHE A 21 9.17 -5.06 5.30
N MET A 22 8.35 -5.49 4.34
CA MET A 22 8.84 -6.00 3.05
C MET A 22 9.58 -4.92 2.25
N GLN A 23 9.20 -3.65 2.38
CA GLN A 23 9.88 -2.56 1.66
C GLN A 23 11.27 -2.28 2.21
N ALA A 24 11.46 -2.42 3.52
CA ALA A 24 12.79 -2.39 4.12
C ALA A 24 13.62 -3.62 3.69
N GLY A 25 12.99 -4.80 3.60
CA GLY A 25 13.62 -6.02 3.11
C GLY A 25 14.13 -5.91 1.67
N PHE A 26 13.29 -5.44 0.75
CA PHE A 26 13.69 -5.19 -0.64
C PHE A 26 14.82 -4.17 -0.74
N SER A 27 14.76 -3.09 0.05
CA SER A 27 15.82 -2.07 0.11
C SER A 27 17.18 -2.67 0.45
N CYS A 28 17.22 -3.57 1.44
CA CYS A 28 18.44 -4.23 1.87
C CYS A 28 18.98 -5.21 0.81
N LEU A 29 18.10 -5.95 0.15
CA LEU A 29 18.47 -6.89 -0.92
C LEU A 29 19.06 -6.14 -2.13
N GLU A 30 18.41 -5.08 -2.60
CA GLU A 30 18.91 -4.28 -3.72
C GLU A 30 20.22 -3.57 -3.39
N ALA A 31 20.33 -3.03 -2.16
CA ALA A 31 21.56 -2.44 -1.64
C ALA A 31 22.72 -3.45 -1.56
N GLY A 32 22.44 -4.70 -1.18
CA GLY A 32 23.44 -5.76 -1.06
C GLY A 32 23.93 -6.33 -2.41
N GLN A 33 23.13 -6.23 -3.47
CA GLN A 33 23.47 -6.71 -4.81
C GLN A 33 24.36 -5.74 -5.59
N ILE A 34 24.49 -4.49 -5.14
CA ILE A 34 25.25 -3.47 -5.85
C ILE A 34 26.56 -3.10 -5.16
N ARG A 35 27.47 -2.47 -5.91
CA ARG A 35 28.78 -2.04 -5.39
C ARG A 35 28.59 -0.94 -4.35
N ALA A 36 29.35 -1.02 -3.25
CA ALA A 36 29.33 -0.10 -2.11
C ALA A 36 29.19 1.39 -2.48
N LYS A 37 29.91 1.84 -3.52
CA LYS A 37 29.89 3.22 -4.01
C LYS A 37 28.53 3.74 -4.52
N ASN A 38 27.60 2.87 -4.90
CA ASN A 38 26.28 3.24 -5.44
C ASN A 38 25.12 2.85 -4.50
N THR A 39 25.41 2.23 -3.36
CA THR A 39 24.42 1.68 -2.40
C THR A 39 23.42 2.74 -1.95
N ILE A 40 23.93 3.92 -1.59
CA ILE A 40 23.15 5.06 -1.11
C ILE A 40 22.14 5.51 -2.18
N ASN A 41 22.53 5.50 -3.45
CA ASN A 41 21.67 5.94 -4.55
C ASN A 41 20.51 4.96 -4.83
N VAL A 42 20.67 3.68 -4.50
CA VAL A 42 19.61 2.68 -4.62
C VAL A 42 18.67 2.74 -3.41
N VAL A 43 19.22 2.81 -2.20
CA VAL A 43 18.41 2.93 -0.96
C VAL A 43 17.51 4.17 -0.98
N ILE A 44 18.02 5.30 -1.48
CA ILE A 44 17.23 6.54 -1.62
C ILE A 44 16.10 6.36 -2.64
N LYS A 45 16.37 5.73 -3.78
CA LYS A 45 15.33 5.47 -4.78
C LYS A 45 14.22 4.59 -4.21
N ASN A 46 14.57 3.51 -3.54
CA ASN A 46 13.57 2.61 -2.96
C ASN A 46 12.77 3.26 -1.80
N THR A 47 13.42 4.10 -0.99
CA THR A 47 12.72 4.86 0.07
C THR A 47 11.76 5.91 -0.51
N VAL A 48 12.17 6.61 -1.56
CA VAL A 48 11.34 7.62 -2.24
C VAL A 48 10.17 6.96 -2.97
N ASP A 49 10.39 5.80 -3.59
CA ASP A 49 9.33 5.01 -4.22
C ASP A 49 8.25 4.60 -3.21
N PHE A 50 8.64 4.14 -2.02
CA PHE A 50 7.70 3.86 -0.94
C PHE A 50 6.89 5.11 -0.53
N ALA A 51 7.55 6.25 -0.33
CA ALA A 51 6.89 7.48 0.08
C ALA A 51 5.89 7.98 -0.98
N ILE A 52 6.27 7.97 -2.25
CA ILE A 52 5.40 8.37 -3.37
C ILE A 52 4.25 7.38 -3.51
N SER A 53 4.49 6.08 -3.37
CA SER A 53 3.46 5.04 -3.47
C SER A 53 2.40 5.17 -2.38
N VAL A 54 2.78 5.44 -1.12
CA VAL A 54 1.82 5.67 -0.02
C VAL A 54 0.94 6.89 -0.30
N ILE A 55 1.54 8.00 -0.75
CA ILE A 55 0.80 9.23 -1.06
C ILE A 55 -0.10 9.02 -2.29
N GLY A 56 0.42 8.41 -3.35
CA GLY A 56 -0.33 8.14 -4.59
C GLY A 56 -1.51 7.19 -4.35
N PHE A 57 -1.31 6.16 -3.52
CA PHE A 57 -2.39 5.27 -3.12
C PHE A 57 -3.42 5.98 -2.24
N GLY A 58 -3.00 6.84 -1.32
CA GLY A 58 -3.91 7.61 -0.46
C GLY A 58 -4.80 8.60 -1.22
N ILE A 59 -4.28 9.23 -2.29
CA ILE A 59 -5.04 10.26 -3.04
C ILE A 59 -5.92 9.64 -4.13
N ILE A 60 -5.39 8.71 -4.92
CA ILE A 60 -6.08 8.18 -6.11
C ILE A 60 -6.29 6.67 -6.02
N GLY A 61 -5.27 5.92 -5.58
CA GLY A 61 -5.30 4.46 -5.61
C GLY A 61 -6.45 3.84 -4.80
N PHE A 62 -6.78 4.41 -3.64
CA PHE A 62 -7.90 3.96 -2.83
C PHE A 62 -9.24 4.12 -3.57
N SER A 63 -9.47 5.26 -4.21
CA SER A 63 -10.70 5.54 -4.96
C SER A 63 -10.80 4.67 -6.23
N VAL A 64 -9.68 4.39 -6.89
CA VAL A 64 -9.67 3.53 -8.09
C VAL A 64 -9.92 2.05 -7.74
N MET A 65 -9.45 1.58 -6.58
CA MET A 65 -9.57 0.16 -6.20
C MET A 65 -10.86 -0.17 -5.45
N PHE A 66 -11.36 0.74 -4.61
CA PHE A 66 -12.53 0.53 -3.75
C PHE A 66 -13.68 1.50 -4.03
N GLY A 67 -13.56 2.40 -5.02
CA GLY A 67 -14.65 3.30 -5.42
C GLY A 67 -15.73 2.59 -6.23
N GLU A 68 -16.80 3.32 -6.53
CA GLU A 68 -17.91 2.82 -7.35
C GLU A 68 -17.42 2.29 -8.69
N SER A 69 -17.85 1.07 -9.03
CA SER A 69 -17.36 0.37 -10.21
C SER A 69 -17.98 0.92 -11.50
N LEU A 70 -17.17 1.51 -12.38
CA LEU A 70 -17.51 1.63 -13.80
C LEU A 70 -17.41 0.25 -14.45
N SER A 71 -18.56 -0.31 -14.81
CA SER A 71 -18.64 -1.52 -15.65
C SER A 71 -17.89 -2.74 -15.08
N GLY A 72 -17.55 -2.75 -13.78
CA GLY A 72 -16.84 -3.84 -13.10
C GLY A 72 -15.33 -3.91 -13.36
N VAL A 73 -14.73 -2.89 -13.99
CA VAL A 73 -13.29 -2.91 -14.35
C VAL A 73 -12.49 -1.88 -13.58
N ILE A 74 -13.04 -0.68 -13.34
CA ILE A 74 -12.32 0.45 -12.74
C ILE A 74 -13.26 1.17 -11.75
N GLY A 75 -12.74 1.57 -10.59
CA GLY A 75 -13.44 2.49 -9.67
C GLY A 75 -13.37 3.94 -10.15
N GLU A 76 -14.46 4.71 -10.04
CA GLU A 76 -14.53 6.12 -10.42
C GLU A 76 -13.38 6.92 -9.76
N PRO A 77 -12.45 7.48 -10.54
CA PRO A 77 -11.35 8.27 -9.98
C PRO A 77 -11.92 9.54 -9.36
N PHE A 78 -11.59 9.80 -8.09
CA PHE A 78 -12.00 10.97 -7.28
C PHE A 78 -13.35 10.85 -6.52
N SER A 79 -14.07 9.72 -6.57
CA SER A 79 -15.21 9.51 -5.65
C SER A 79 -14.73 9.14 -4.25
N LEU A 80 -14.45 10.15 -3.42
CA LEU A 80 -14.05 9.99 -2.01
C LEU A 80 -15.25 9.79 -1.06
N SER A 81 -16.49 9.91 -1.56
CA SER A 81 -17.69 10.08 -0.73
C SER A 81 -18.70 8.91 -0.75
N THR A 82 -18.49 7.87 -1.57
CA THR A 82 -19.45 6.75 -1.67
C THR A 82 -18.83 5.41 -1.29
N THR A 83 -18.27 5.35 -0.09
CA THR A 83 -17.99 4.07 0.56
C THR A 83 -19.23 3.63 1.32
N GLU A 84 -20.22 3.06 0.62
CA GLU A 84 -20.97 1.98 1.26
C GLU A 84 -19.93 0.93 1.64
N ALA A 85 -19.92 0.55 2.91
CA ALA A 85 -18.86 -0.23 3.54
C ALA A 85 -18.28 -1.27 2.57
N PRO A 86 -16.94 -1.34 2.39
CA PRO A 86 -16.35 -2.37 1.55
C PRO A 86 -16.92 -3.71 2.01
N HIS A 87 -17.62 -4.39 1.12
CA HIS A 87 -18.21 -5.70 1.37
C HIS A 87 -17.07 -6.70 1.56
N ILE A 88 -16.57 -6.78 2.79
CA ILE A 88 -15.82 -7.91 3.34
C ILE A 88 -16.82 -8.74 4.16
#